data_AF-A0A690LU92-F1
#
_entry.id   AF-A0A690LU92-F1
#
_cell.length_a   1.000
_cell.length_b   1.000
_cell.length_c   1.000
_cell.angle_alpha   90.00
_cell.angle_beta   90.00
_cell.angle_gamma   90.00
#
_symmetry.space_group_name_H-M   'P 1'
#
loop_
_entity.id
_entity.type
_entity.pdbx_description
1 polymer ?
#
loop_
_entity_poly.entity_id
_entity_poly.type
_entity_poly.pdbx_seq_one_letter_code
_entity_poly.pdbx_strand_id
1 'polypeptide(L)' 'MVSSKIVKYGELWIADFEPQVGEEITKKRPALILSNNLFNSNQKLVFVVPLTTWQDKFYKGIWFLKIDK' A
#
# COMPACT_ATOMS: atom_id res chain seq x y z
N MET A 1 -13.47 22.31 -12.92
CA MET A 1 -13.80 21.30 -11.89
C MET A 1 -12.79 20.17 -12.00
N VAL A 2 -11.81 20.10 -11.09
CA VAL A 2 -10.92 18.95 -11.01
C VAL A 2 -11.72 17.85 -10.32
N SER A 3 -12.09 16.80 -11.03
CA SER A 3 -12.67 15.60 -10.41
C SER A 3 -11.70 15.12 -9.35
N SER A 4 -12.07 15.22 -8.08
CA SER A 4 -11.30 14.66 -6.98
C SER A 4 -11.22 13.16 -7.20
N LYS A 5 -10.06 12.68 -7.65
CA LYS A 5 -9.84 11.26 -7.89
C LYS A 5 -9.96 10.51 -6.57
N ILE A 6 -11.05 9.77 -6.40
CA ILE A 6 -11.27 8.91 -5.23
C ILE A 6 -10.30 7.72 -5.35
N VAL A 7 -9.56 7.45 -4.28
CA VAL A 7 -8.68 6.28 -4.15
C VAL A 7 -9.56 5.03 -4.06
N LYS A 8 -9.38 4.05 -4.96
CA LYS A 8 -10.23 2.84 -4.99
C LYS A 8 -9.52 1.59 -4.48
N TYR A 9 -10.29 0.69 -3.89
CA TYR A 9 -9.85 -0.65 -3.51
C TYR A 9 -9.20 -1.37 -4.71
N GLY A 10 -8.06 -2.01 -4.47
CA GLY A 10 -7.32 -2.76 -5.48
C GLY A 10 -6.44 -1.92 -6.41
N GLU A 11 -6.47 -0.59 -6.32
CA GLU A 11 -5.53 0.25 -7.05
C GLU A 11 -4.12 0.18 -6.45
N LEU A 12 -3.10 0.44 -7.27
CA LEU A 12 -1.72 0.62 -6.84
C LEU A 12 -1.36 2.10 -6.88
N TRP A 13 -0.87 2.62 -5.76
CA TRP A 13 -0.48 4.02 -5.61
C TRP A 13 0.96 4.12 -5.10
N ILE A 14 1.69 5.16 -5.50
CA ILE A 14 2.97 5.49 -4.86
C ILE A 14 2.66 6.26 -3.57
N ALA A 15 3.00 5.68 -2.43
CA ALA A 15 2.88 6.28 -1.11
C ALA A 15 4.27 6.58 -0.54
N ASP A 16 4.38 7.64 0.24
CA ASP A 16 5.59 8.02 0.96
C ASP A 16 5.53 7.48 2.39
N PHE A 17 6.48 6.63 2.77
CA PHE A 17 6.56 6.01 4.10
C PHE A 17 7.70 6.62 4.94
N GLU A 18 8.09 7.86 4.67
CA GLU A 18 9.02 8.63 5.51
C GLU A 18 8.26 9.62 6.41
N PRO A 19 8.74 9.87 7.64
CA PRO A 19 9.93 9.31 8.29
C PRO A 19 9.74 7.88 8.84
N GLN A 20 10.83 7.14 9.02
CA GLN A 20 10.81 5.81 9.63
C GLN A 20 10.68 5.88 11.14
N VAL A 21 9.81 5.06 11.73
CA VAL A 21 9.84 4.74 13.15
C VAL A 21 10.08 3.24 13.34
N GLY A 22 11.19 2.86 13.98
CA GLY A 22 11.52 1.44 14.22
C GLY A 22 11.82 0.67 12.93
N GLU A 23 11.23 -0.52 12.77
CA GLU A 23 11.41 -1.39 11.59
C GLU A 23 10.34 -1.19 10.50
N GLU A 24 9.58 -0.09 10.57
CA GLU A 24 8.60 0.25 9.54
C GLU A 24 9.25 0.38 8.16
N ILE A 25 8.47 0.08 7.11
CA ILE A 25 8.95 0.25 5.74
C ILE A 25 9.19 1.73 5.44
N THR A 26 10.18 2.03 4.60
CA THR A 26 10.60 3.40 4.29
C THR A 26 10.56 3.71 2.81
N LYS A 27 10.80 4.99 2.46
CA LYS A 27 10.87 5.52 1.10
C LYS A 27 9.51 5.59 0.40
N LYS A 28 9.49 6.22 -0.77
CA LYS A 28 8.35 6.18 -1.69
C LYS A 28 8.26 4.81 -2.34
N ARG A 29 7.14 4.11 -2.14
CA ARG A 29 6.92 2.74 -2.65
C ARG A 29 5.49 2.56 -3.16
N PRO A 30 5.29 1.63 -4.12
CA PRO A 30 3.95 1.18 -4.48
C PRO A 30 3.26 0.57 -3.25
N ALA A 31 1.99 0.87 -3.08
CA ALA A 31 1.14 0.31 -2.05
C ALA A 31 -0.22 -0.03 -2.65
N LEU A 32 -0.74 -1.21 -2.29
CA LEU A 32 -2.05 -1.69 -2.70
C LEU A 32 -3.10 -1.11 -1.75
N ILE A 33 -4.16 -0.51 -2.31
CA ILE A 33 -5.27 0.00 -1.52
C ILE A 33 -6.15 -1.17 -1.05
N LEU A 34 -6.31 -1.31 0.27
CA LEU A 34 -7.14 -2.35 0.88
C LEU A 34 -8.44 -1.82 1.52
N SER A 35 -8.50 -0.54 1.87
CA SER A 35 -9.76 0.04 2.34
C SER A 35 -10.77 0.16 1.21
N ASN A 36 -12.05 -0.09 1.52
CA ASN A 36 -13.12 -0.07 0.52
C ASN A 36 -13.44 1.35 0.03
N ASN A 37 -14.10 1.45 -1.12
CA ASN A 37 -14.39 2.74 -1.78
C ASN A 37 -15.25 3.67 -0.93
N LEU A 38 -16.17 3.13 -0.13
CA LEU A 38 -17.03 3.93 0.75
C LEU A 38 -16.21 4.59 1.85
N PHE A 39 -15.28 3.86 2.46
CA PHE A 39 -14.35 4.40 3.45
C PHE A 39 -13.47 5.48 2.82
N ASN A 40 -12.86 5.20 1.67
CA ASN A 40 -11.97 6.13 0.98
C ASN A 40 -12.67 7.41 0.50
N SER A 41 -13.99 7.34 0.25
CA SER A 41 -14.78 8.52 -0.16
C SER A 41 -15.17 9.41 1.03
N ASN A 42 -15.29 8.83 2.22
CA ASN A 42 -15.76 9.52 3.42
C ASN A 42 -14.65 9.92 4.39
N GLN A 43 -13.46 9.32 4.25
CA GLN A 43 -12.34 9.51 5.15
C GLN A 43 -11.15 10.16 4.43
N LYS A 44 -10.32 10.87 5.19
CA LYS A 44 -9.02 11.38 4.70
C LYS A 44 -7.91 10.33 4.80
N LEU A 45 -8.21 9.17 5.38
CA LEU A 45 -7.30 8.07 5.62
C LEU A 45 -7.61 6.92 4.66
N VAL A 46 -6.58 6.18 4.28
CA VAL A 46 -6.66 5.02 3.39
C VAL A 46 -5.78 3.91 3.97
N PHE A 47 -6.31 2.69 4.06
CA PHE A 47 -5.52 1.54 4.46
C PHE A 47 -4.83 0.92 3.25
N VAL A 48 -3.53 0.69 3.39
CA VAL A 48 -2.69 0.17 2.31
C VAL A 48 -1.79 -0.94 2.80
N VAL A 49 -1.39 -1.83 1.89
CA VAL A 49 -0.26 -2.74 2.10
C VAL A 49 0.86 -2.34 1.16
N PRO A 50 2.06 -2.02 1.68
CA PRO A 50 3.19 -1.65 0.86
C PRO A 50 3.75 -2.86 0.10
N LEU A 51 4.21 -2.63 -1.13
CA LEU A 51 4.88 -3.64 -1.94
C LEU A 51 6.39 -3.46 -1.83
N THR A 52 7.10 -4.59 -1.88
CA THR A 52 8.56 -4.64 -1.92
C THR A 52 9.01 -5.68 -2.93
N THR A 53 10.23 -5.53 -3.42
CA THR A 53 10.86 -6.54 -4.28
C THR A 53 11.02 -7.83 -3.48
N TRP A 54 10.58 -8.94 -4.08
CA TRP A 54 10.67 -10.26 -3.46
C TRP A 54 12.13 -10.67 -3.18
N GLN A 55 12.36 -11.34 -2.06
CA GLN A 55 13.62 -11.95 -1.67
C GLN A 55 13.34 -13.36 -1.14
N ASP A 56 14.22 -14.32 -1.38
CA ASP A 56 13.99 -15.72 -1.03
C ASP A 56 13.75 -15.96 0.47
N LYS A 57 14.27 -15.08 1.33
CA LYS A 57 14.01 -15.12 2.77
C LYS A 57 12.52 -15.00 3.13
N PHE A 58 11.70 -14.38 2.27
CA PHE A 58 10.27 -14.18 2.50
C PHE A 58 9.45 -15.47 2.42
N TYR A 59 9.96 -16.52 1.76
CA TYR A 59 9.30 -17.84 1.76
C TYR A 59 9.14 -18.45 3.16
N LYS A 60 9.91 -17.97 4.15
CA LYS A 60 9.78 -18.41 5.55
C LYS A 60 8.63 -17.73 6.30
N GLY A 61 8.14 -16.58 5.82
CA GLY A 61 7.08 -15.82 6.47
C GLY A 61 5.72 -16.14 5.86
N ILE A 62 4.78 -16.62 6.68
CA ILE A 62 3.42 -16.98 6.23
C ILE A 62 2.58 -15.78 5.75
N TRP A 63 3.03 -14.55 6.04
CA TRP A 63 2.31 -13.30 5.74
C TRP A 63 2.81 -12.61 4.46
N PHE A 64 3.86 -13.13 3.81
CA PHE A 64 4.32 -12.59 2.54
C PHE A 64 3.58 -13.28 1.39
N LEU A 65 2.88 -12.47 0.58
CA LEU A 65 2.29 -12.93 -0.66
C LEU A 65 3.21 -12.55 -1.82
N LYS A 66 3.68 -13.55 -2.57
CA LYS A 66 4.39 -13.30 -3.83
C LYS A 66 3.37 -12.92 -4.89
N ILE A 67 3.57 -11.76 -5.51
CA ILE A 67 2.77 -11.31 -6.63
C ILE A 67 3.56 -11.65 -7.89
N ASP A 68 3.00 -12.55 -8.70
CA ASP A 68 3.56 -12.84 -10.01
C ASP A 68 3.20 -11.73 -11.00
N LYS A 69 4.03 -11.57 -12.04
CA LYS A 69 3.83 -10.56 -13.09
C LYS A 69 2.69 -10.93 -14.03
#